data_AF-A0A645HA57-F1
#
_entry.id   AF-A0A645HA57-F1
#
_cell.length_a   1.000
_cell.length_b   1.000
_cell.length_c   1.000
_cell.angle_alpha   90.00
_cell.angle_beta   90.00
_cell.angle_gamma   90.00
#
_symmetry.space_group_name_H-M   'P 1'
#
loop_
_entity.id
_entity.type
_entity.pdbx_description
1 polymer ?
#
loop_
_entity_poly.entity_id
_entity_poly.type
_entity_poly.pdbx_seq_one_letter_code
_entity_poly.pdbx_strand_id
1 'polypeptide(L)'
;MSELSKLDGDAHISCEIEIDGYIVSGYSNSNDKYGLAIFEPQKDGKYQYQTNTTRENDELVFMTTTINQKSYNLFWANKADLDYAEITYTLSGIAGETVKLDAKDNVIIYTEAPAKDFSVEYCFVDKNGDRFE
;
A
#
# COMPACT_ATOMS: atom_id res chain seq x y z
N MET A 1 0.73 21.94 -12.64
CA MET A 1 1.77 21.28 -11.84
C MET A 1 1.31 19.86 -11.61
N SER A 2 2.18 18.87 -11.83
CA SER A 2 1.87 17.48 -11.51
C SER A 2 1.75 17.34 -9.99
N GLU A 3 0.72 16.67 -9.49
CA GLU A 3 0.57 16.37 -8.06
C GLU A 3 1.76 15.54 -7.51
N LEU A 4 2.57 14.95 -8.40
CA LEU A 4 3.83 14.29 -8.09
C LEU A 4 4.88 15.23 -7.48
N SER A 5 4.84 16.54 -7.76
CA SER A 5 5.80 17.48 -7.16
C SER A 5 5.58 17.71 -5.66
N LYS A 6 4.51 17.14 -5.09
CA LYS A 6 4.24 17.11 -3.65
C LYS A 6 4.83 15.88 -2.96
N LEU A 7 5.33 14.91 -3.74
CA LEU A 7 6.09 13.78 -3.24
C LEU A 7 7.57 14.18 -3.09
N ASP A 8 8.30 13.50 -2.20
CA ASP A 8 9.71 13.79 -1.95
C ASP A 8 10.56 13.54 -3.21
N GLY A 9 11.25 14.57 -3.70
CA GLY A 9 12.21 14.46 -4.81
C GLY A 9 11.59 14.18 -6.18
N ASP A 10 12.39 13.64 -7.10
CA ASP A 10 11.92 13.21 -8.43
C ASP A 10 11.22 11.85 -8.31
N ALA A 11 9.93 11.87 -7.93
CA ALA A 11 9.13 10.68 -7.73
C ALA A 11 8.76 9.97 -9.05
N HIS A 12 8.90 8.65 -9.07
CA HIS A 12 8.50 7.75 -10.15
C HIS A 12 7.40 6.80 -9.66
N ILE A 13 6.30 6.73 -10.40
CA ILE A 13 5.19 5.83 -10.07
C ILE A 13 5.49 4.43 -10.63
N SER A 14 5.48 3.43 -9.75
CA SER A 14 5.68 2.02 -10.09
C SER A 14 4.37 1.30 -10.37
N CYS A 15 3.31 1.62 -9.62
CA CYS A 15 1.99 1.00 -9.76
C CYS A 15 0.90 1.91 -9.20
N GLU A 16 -0.34 1.69 -9.64
CA GLU A 16 -1.51 2.43 -9.15
C GLU A 16 -2.71 1.49 -9.02
N ILE A 17 -3.52 1.73 -7.99
CA ILE A 17 -4.85 1.14 -7.84
C ILE A 17 -5.88 2.24 -7.58
N GLU A 18 -7.14 1.94 -7.84
CA GLU A 18 -8.27 2.81 -7.50
C GLU A 18 -9.11 2.19 -6.38
N ILE A 19 -9.41 2.97 -5.34
CA ILE A 19 -10.31 2.58 -4.25
C ILE A 19 -11.38 3.66 -4.11
N ASP A 20 -12.62 3.33 -4.45
CA ASP A 20 -13.77 4.25 -4.44
C ASP A 20 -13.49 5.62 -5.08
N GLY A 21 -12.80 5.61 -6.23
CA GLY A 21 -12.43 6.81 -6.98
C GLY A 21 -11.17 7.53 -6.48
N TYR A 22 -10.57 7.12 -5.35
CA TYR A 22 -9.26 7.60 -4.92
C TYR A 22 -8.16 6.82 -5.63
N ILE A 23 -7.08 7.51 -5.98
CA ILE A 23 -5.89 6.86 -6.53
C ILE A 23 -4.91 6.61 -5.38
N VAL A 24 -4.42 5.37 -5.31
CA VAL A 24 -3.29 5.00 -4.47
C VAL A 24 -2.14 4.65 -5.39
N SER A 25 -1.05 5.40 -5.31
CA SER A 25 0.14 5.19 -6.14
C SER A 25 1.29 4.67 -5.29
N GLY A 26 1.89 3.57 -5.73
CA GLY A 26 3.17 3.08 -5.23
C GLY A 26 4.28 3.77 -6.01
N TYR A 27 5.19 4.43 -5.31
CA TYR A 27 6.23 5.25 -5.93
C TYR A 27 7.58 5.04 -5.28
N SER A 28 8.63 5.30 -6.05
CA SER A 28 10.01 5.46 -5.58
C SER A 28 10.50 6.88 -5.87
N ASN A 29 11.57 7.31 -5.22
CA ASN A 29 12.23 8.58 -5.52
C ASN A 29 13.74 8.44 -5.65
N SER A 30 14.38 9.53 -6.09
CA SER A 30 15.83 9.62 -6.30
C SER A 30 16.69 9.51 -5.03
N ASN A 31 16.07 9.45 -3.84
CA ASN A 31 16.76 9.34 -2.55
C ASN A 31 16.69 7.91 -2.00
N ASP A 32 16.47 6.91 -2.87
CA ASP A 32 16.30 5.49 -2.52
C ASP A 32 15.14 5.22 -1.54
N LYS A 33 14.17 6.13 -1.48
CA LYS A 33 12.94 5.92 -0.72
C LYS A 33 11.83 5.47 -1.63
N TYR A 34 10.91 4.70 -1.07
CA TYR A 34 9.67 4.33 -1.75
C TYR A 34 8.51 4.33 -0.78
N GLY A 35 7.29 4.29 -1.31
CA GLY A 35 6.12 4.48 -0.48
C GLY A 35 4.80 4.45 -1.22
N LEU A 36 3.75 4.70 -0.46
CA LEU A 36 2.39 4.85 -0.96
C LEU A 36 1.95 6.30 -0.83
N ALA A 37 1.31 6.83 -1.87
CA ALA A 37 0.69 8.14 -1.89
C ALA A 37 -0.79 8.01 -2.22
N ILE A 38 -1.62 8.84 -1.60
CA ILE A 38 -3.08 8.82 -1.75
C ILE A 38 -3.53 10.13 -2.34
N PHE A 39 -4.38 10.03 -3.37
CA PHE A 39 -4.96 11.17 -4.05
C PHE A 39 -6.48 11.10 -4.07
N GLU A 40 -7.10 12.15 -3.57
CA GLU A 40 -8.55 12.30 -3.50
C GLU A 40 -9.12 12.84 -4.82
N PRO A 41 -10.18 12.23 -5.38
CA PRO A 41 -10.80 12.73 -6.59
C PRO A 41 -11.42 14.11 -6.34
N GLN A 42 -11.19 15.01 -7.28
CA GLN A 42 -11.76 16.34 -7.33
C GLN A 42 -12.83 16.41 -8.41
N LYS A 43 -13.59 17.51 -8.40
CA LYS A 43 -14.44 17.86 -9.54
C LYS A 43 -13.56 18.01 -10.80
N ASP A 44 -14.12 17.66 -11.95
CA ASP A 44 -13.48 17.77 -13.27
C ASP A 44 -12.37 16.74 -13.56
N GLY A 45 -12.39 15.56 -12.90
CA GLY A 45 -11.48 14.45 -13.20
C GLY A 45 -10.03 14.70 -12.76
N LYS A 46 -9.82 15.67 -11.87
CA LYS A 46 -8.52 15.94 -11.25
C LYS A 46 -8.41 15.21 -9.93
N TYR A 47 -7.20 15.18 -9.41
CA TYR A 47 -6.88 14.58 -8.12
C TYR A 47 -6.13 15.56 -7.25
N GLN A 48 -6.32 15.45 -5.93
CA GLN A 48 -5.62 16.24 -4.92
C GLN A 48 -4.83 15.29 -4.02
N TYR A 49 -3.53 15.55 -3.88
CA TYR A 49 -2.71 14.86 -2.88
C TYR A 49 -3.32 14.99 -1.46
N GLN A 50 -3.47 13.86 -0.79
CA GLN A 50 -3.97 13.78 0.58
C GLN A 50 -2.83 13.52 1.57
N THR A 51 -2.11 12.41 1.38
CA THR A 51 -1.05 11.96 2.30
C THR A 51 -0.13 10.95 1.62
N ASN A 52 1.02 10.66 2.24
CA ASN A 52 1.89 9.56 1.88
C ASN A 52 2.51 8.89 3.12
N THR A 53 3.06 7.70 2.91
CA THR A 53 4.03 7.06 3.79
C THR A 53 5.27 6.75 2.97
N THR A 54 6.45 6.85 3.57
CA THR A 54 7.73 6.49 2.95
C THR A 54 8.49 5.50 3.81
N ARG A 55 9.31 4.69 3.16
CA ARG A 55 10.20 3.70 3.74
C ARG A 55 11.55 3.79 3.06
N GLU A 56 12.57 3.33 3.77
CA GLU A 56 13.89 3.11 3.19
C GLU A 56 13.85 1.89 2.26
N ASN A 57 14.86 1.74 1.39
CA ASN A 57 14.90 0.64 0.43
C ASN A 57 14.79 -0.74 1.09
N ASP A 58 14.16 -1.70 0.41
CA ASP A 58 13.84 -3.06 0.88
C ASP A 58 12.83 -3.22 2.03
N GLU A 59 12.37 -2.13 2.65
CA GLU A 59 11.54 -2.15 3.86
C GLU A 59 10.04 -2.16 3.53
N LEU A 60 9.28 -3.18 3.94
CA LEU A 60 7.87 -3.30 3.54
C LEU A 60 7.02 -2.07 3.93
N VAL A 61 6.10 -1.69 3.04
CA VAL A 61 5.19 -0.56 3.26
C VAL A 61 3.85 -1.05 3.76
N PHE A 62 3.47 -0.53 4.93
CA PHE A 62 2.11 -0.65 5.49
C PHE A 62 1.59 0.75 5.86
N MET A 63 0.34 1.02 5.51
CA MET A 63 -0.39 2.16 6.07
C MET A 63 -1.88 1.88 6.18
N THR A 64 -2.51 2.55 7.15
CA THR A 64 -3.96 2.63 7.26
C THR A 64 -4.41 4.01 6.79
N THR A 65 -5.45 4.06 5.96
CA THR A 65 -6.03 5.30 5.44
C THR A 65 -7.54 5.27 5.50
N THR A 66 -8.17 6.44 5.59
CA THR A 66 -9.62 6.57 5.47
C THR A 66 -9.99 7.05 4.07
N ILE A 67 -10.77 6.27 3.35
CA ILE A 67 -11.32 6.56 2.03
C ILE A 67 -12.84 6.44 2.13
N ASN A 68 -13.59 7.49 1.77
CA ASN A 68 -15.06 7.51 1.82
C ASN A 68 -15.66 6.96 3.14
N GLN A 69 -15.13 7.40 4.29
CA GLN A 69 -15.56 6.99 5.64
C GLN A 69 -15.25 5.52 6.01
N LYS A 70 -14.59 4.76 5.14
CA LYS A 70 -14.09 3.42 5.42
C LYS A 70 -12.59 3.47 5.66
N SER A 71 -12.12 2.63 6.58
CA SER A 71 -10.70 2.50 6.85
C SER A 71 -10.14 1.34 6.03
N TYR A 72 -9.08 1.58 5.28
CA TYR A 72 -8.37 0.59 4.48
C TYR A 72 -6.95 0.42 4.95
N ASN A 73 -6.47 -0.81 4.91
CA ASN A 73 -5.10 -1.20 5.14
C ASN A 73 -4.44 -1.47 3.80
N LEU A 74 -3.34 -0.79 3.53
CA LEU A 74 -2.59 -0.85 2.27
C LEU A 74 -1.22 -1.48 2.54
N PHE A 75 -0.82 -2.41 1.67
CA PHE A 75 0.41 -3.20 1.78
C PHE A 75 1.14 -3.17 0.44
N TRP A 76 2.45 -2.94 0.48
CA TRP A 76 3.27 -2.97 -0.72
C TRP A 76 4.73 -3.29 -0.42
N ALA A 77 5.34 -4.17 -1.21
CA ALA A 77 6.73 -4.59 -1.03
C ALA A 77 7.71 -3.92 -2.01
N ASN A 78 7.23 -3.30 -3.09
CA ASN A 78 8.06 -2.77 -4.17
C ASN A 78 9.15 -3.76 -4.64
N LYS A 79 8.76 -5.02 -4.86
CA LYS A 79 9.67 -6.11 -5.28
C LYS A 79 9.15 -6.77 -6.55
N ALA A 80 10.08 -7.21 -7.38
CA ALA A 80 9.75 -8.02 -8.56
C ALA A 80 9.46 -9.48 -8.16
N ASP A 81 8.83 -10.22 -9.06
CA ASP A 81 8.65 -11.68 -8.96
C ASP A 81 7.86 -12.21 -7.74
N LEU A 82 7.05 -11.33 -7.12
CA LEU A 82 6.11 -11.71 -6.06
C LEU A 82 5.04 -12.69 -6.57
N ASP A 83 4.62 -13.64 -5.71
CA ASP A 83 3.51 -14.57 -5.98
C ASP A 83 2.28 -14.21 -5.15
N TYR A 84 2.40 -14.18 -3.83
CA TYR A 84 1.28 -13.83 -2.94
C TYR A 84 1.75 -13.11 -1.67
N ALA A 85 0.81 -12.45 -1.00
CA ALA A 85 0.96 -11.96 0.36
C ALA A 85 0.11 -12.78 1.32
N GLU A 86 0.60 -12.98 2.54
CA GLU A 86 -0.16 -13.53 3.67
C GLU A 86 -0.46 -12.38 4.64
N ILE A 87 -1.72 -12.23 5.05
CA ILE A 87 -2.16 -11.20 5.99
C ILE A 87 -2.99 -11.82 7.10
N THR A 88 -2.59 -11.57 8.35
CA THR A 88 -3.31 -12.05 9.54
C THR A 88 -3.64 -10.87 10.44
N TYR A 89 -4.92 -10.66 10.68
CA TYR A 89 -5.40 -9.67 11.64
C TYR A 89 -5.60 -10.28 13.01
N THR A 90 -5.21 -9.55 14.04
CA THR A 90 -5.46 -9.90 15.45
C THR A 90 -6.38 -8.86 16.06
N LEU A 91 -7.51 -9.33 16.61
CA LEU A 91 -8.52 -8.51 17.27
C LEU A 91 -8.58 -8.88 18.75
N SER A 92 -8.40 -7.91 19.64
CA SER A 92 -8.43 -8.14 21.09
C SER A 92 -7.52 -9.30 21.55
N GLY A 93 -6.35 -9.44 20.91
CA GLY A 93 -5.38 -10.51 21.19
C GLY A 93 -5.70 -11.87 20.58
N ILE A 94 -6.77 -12.00 19.79
CA ILE A 94 -7.15 -13.23 19.10
C ILE A 94 -6.79 -13.09 17.62
N ALA A 95 -5.81 -13.89 17.18
CA ALA A 95 -5.45 -13.97 15.77
C ALA A 95 -6.58 -14.61 14.96
N GLY A 96 -6.95 -13.97 13.86
CA GLY A 96 -7.88 -14.49 12.88
C GLY A 96 -7.23 -15.46 11.90
N GLU A 97 -7.95 -15.80 10.84
CA GLU A 97 -7.41 -16.59 9.74
C GLU A 97 -6.44 -15.77 8.89
N THR A 98 -5.35 -16.42 8.45
CA THR A 98 -4.44 -15.84 7.46
C THR A 98 -5.07 -15.89 6.08
N VAL A 99 -5.20 -14.73 5.44
CA VAL A 99 -5.68 -14.61 4.07
C VAL A 99 -4.49 -14.57 3.12
N LYS A 100 -4.58 -15.31 2.01
CA LYS A 100 -3.63 -15.23 0.90
C LYS A 100 -4.19 -14.37 -0.21
N LEU A 101 -3.43 -13.37 -0.63
CA LEU A 101 -3.82 -12.42 -1.69
C LEU A 101 -2.76 -12.41 -2.79
N ASP A 102 -3.20 -12.29 -4.04
CA ASP A 102 -2.29 -12.21 -5.19
C ASP A 102 -1.41 -10.96 -5.09
N ALA A 103 -0.09 -11.16 -5.19
CA ALA A 103 0.91 -10.09 -5.13
C ALA A 103 1.69 -9.95 -6.44
N LYS A 104 1.30 -10.69 -7.48
CA LYS A 104 1.95 -10.64 -8.80
C LYS A 104 1.95 -9.23 -9.37
N ASP A 105 2.91 -9.00 -10.26
CA ASP A 105 3.09 -7.72 -10.94
C ASP A 105 3.32 -6.53 -9.99
N ASN A 106 3.81 -6.82 -8.76
CA ASN A 106 4.14 -5.81 -7.74
C ASN A 106 2.95 -4.88 -7.40
N VAL A 107 1.73 -5.44 -7.39
CA VAL A 107 0.51 -4.69 -7.12
C VAL A 107 0.43 -4.23 -5.66
N ILE A 108 -0.27 -3.12 -5.43
CA ILE A 108 -0.65 -2.67 -4.09
C ILE A 108 -1.80 -3.55 -3.60
N ILE A 109 -1.62 -4.19 -2.46
CA ILE A 109 -2.67 -5.00 -1.84
C ILE A 109 -3.43 -4.13 -0.84
N TYR A 110 -4.75 -4.26 -0.81
CA TYR A 110 -5.56 -3.57 0.17
C TYR A 110 -6.68 -4.45 0.74
N THR A 111 -7.03 -4.20 2.01
CA THR A 111 -8.22 -4.76 2.65
C THR A 111 -8.94 -3.68 3.43
N GLU A 112 -10.26 -3.81 3.61
CA GLU A 112 -10.96 -3.00 4.62
C GLU A 112 -10.40 -3.37 6.01
N ALA A 113 -10.17 -2.38 6.86
CA ALA A 113 -9.69 -2.61 8.21
C ALA A 113 -10.78 -3.33 9.02
N PRO A 114 -10.46 -4.44 9.72
CA PRO A 114 -11.48 -5.29 10.34
C PRO A 114 -12.16 -4.64 11.55
N ALA A 115 -11.51 -3.67 12.18
CA ALA A 115 -12.00 -2.92 13.32
C ALA A 115 -11.21 -1.60 13.45
N LYS A 116 -11.61 -0.76 14.41
CA LYS A 116 -10.85 0.44 14.78
C LYS A 116 -9.50 0.12 15.41
N ASP A 117 -9.48 -0.90 16.27
CA ASP A 117 -8.28 -1.35 16.99
C ASP A 117 -7.95 -2.78 16.56
N PHE A 118 -6.76 -2.97 15.99
CA PHE A 118 -6.24 -4.26 15.54
C PHE A 118 -4.70 -4.23 15.53
N SER A 119 -4.09 -5.41 15.51
CA SER A 119 -2.72 -5.57 15.00
C SER A 119 -2.75 -6.42 13.74
N VAL A 120 -1.72 -6.27 12.91
CA VAL A 120 -1.60 -7.00 11.64
C VAL A 120 -0.19 -7.55 11.52
N GLU A 121 -0.12 -8.82 11.16
CA GLU A 121 1.09 -9.47 10.67
C GLU A 121 0.91 -9.70 9.18
N TYR A 122 1.95 -9.43 8.40
CA TYR A 122 1.89 -9.60 6.96
C TYR A 122 3.26 -9.99 6.42
N CYS A 123 3.26 -10.78 5.35
CA CYS A 123 4.46 -11.09 4.60
C CYS A 123 4.15 -11.12 3.10
N PHE A 124 5.20 -10.95 2.30
CA PHE A 124 5.16 -11.21 0.86
C PHE A 124 6.02 -12.43 0.55
N VAL A 125 5.57 -13.25 -0.38
CA VAL A 125 6.27 -14.47 -0.83
C VAL A 125 6.52 -14.37 -2.33
N ASP A 126 7.76 -14.59 -2.75
CA ASP A 126 8.10 -14.63 -4.18
C ASP A 126 7.82 -16.00 -4.83
N LYS A 127 7.98 -16.06 -6.15
CA LYS A 127 7.84 -17.30 -6.93
C LYS A 127 8.79 -18.44 -6.53
N ASN A 128 9.86 -18.15 -5.78
CA ASN A 128 10.82 -19.13 -5.28
C ASN A 128 10.46 -19.61 -3.86
N GLY A 129 9.51 -18.96 -3.20
CA GLY A 129 9.12 -19.23 -1.82
C GLY A 129 9.87 -18.41 -0.78
N ASP A 130 10.68 -17.43 -1.19
CA ASP A 130 11.38 -16.52 -0.28
C ASP A 130 10.38 -15.56 0.35
N ARG A 131 10.50 -15.36 1.68
CA ARG A 131 9.58 -14.53 2.47
C ARG A 131 10.20 -13.18 2.82
N PHE A 132 9.42 -12.13 2.70
CA PHE A 132 9.74 -10.76 3.11
C PHE A 132 8.75 -10.34 4.19
N GLU A 133 9.25 -9.89 5.34
CA GLU A 133 8.52 -9.55 6.57
C GLU A 133 9.09 -8.27 7.19
#